data_AF-A0A7C1QFL7-F1
#
_entry.id   AF-A0A7C1QFL7-F1
#
_cell.length_a   1.000
_cell.length_b   1.000
_cell.length_c   1.000
_cell.angle_alpha   90.00
_cell.angle_beta   90.00
_cell.angle_gamma   90.00
#
_symmetry.space_group_name_H-M   'P 1'
#
loop_
_entity.id
_entity.type
_entity.pdbx_description
1 polymer ?
#
loop_
_entity_poly.entity_id
_entity_poly.type
_entity_poly.pdbx_seq_one_letter_code
_entity_poly.pdbx_strand_id
1 'polypeptide(L)' 'MKCPKCQNENPGDTLYCGKCGIQLPSLKEVSAPTETIEALKEELTTGSTFADRYQIIEELGKGGMGKVY' A
#
# COMPACT_ATOMS: atom_id res chain seq x y z
N MET A 1 -17.17 -22.51 -11.16
CA MET A 1 -16.89 -21.28 -11.92
C MET A 1 -16.25 -21.62 -13.24
N LYS A 2 -16.74 -21.04 -14.33
CA LYS A 2 -16.29 -21.37 -15.68
C LYS A 2 -15.08 -20.51 -16.05
N CYS A 3 -14.00 -21.15 -16.51
CA CYS A 3 -12.80 -20.43 -16.94
C CYS A 3 -13.10 -19.60 -18.20
N PRO A 4 -12.76 -18.30 -18.24
CA PRO A 4 -13.04 -17.45 -19.40
C PRO A 4 -12.19 -17.84 -20.63
N LYS A 5 -11.03 -18.48 -20.43
CA LYS A 5 -10.10 -18.81 -21.51
C LYS A 5 -10.37 -20.18 -22.15
N CYS A 6 -10.57 -21.21 -21.35
CA CYS A 6 -10.70 -22.59 -21.83
C CYS A 6 -12.05 -23.24 -21.50
N GLN A 7 -12.97 -22.49 -20.89
CA GLN A 7 -14.32 -22.93 -20.55
C GLN A 7 -14.41 -24.13 -19.60
N ASN A 8 -13.30 -24.51 -18.97
CA ASN A 8 -13.28 -25.56 -17.96
C ASN A 8 -14.08 -25.16 -16.72
N GLU A 9 -14.81 -26.11 -16.15
CA GLU A 9 -15.47 -25.98 -14.85
C GLU A 9 -14.41 -26.10 -13.76
N ASN A 10 -14.22 -25.05 -12.95
CA ASN A 10 -13.32 -25.08 -11.79
C ASN A 10 -14.11 -24.87 -10.49
N PRO A 11 -13.68 -25.43 -9.36
CA PRO A 11 -14.28 -25.14 -8.06
C PRO A 11 -14.27 -23.63 -7.75
N GLY A 12 -15.30 -23.13 -7.05
CA GLY A 12 -15.48 -21.70 -6.79
C GLY A 12 -14.37 -21.03 -5.96
N ASP A 13 -13.57 -21.82 -5.25
CA ASP A 13 -12.47 -21.36 -4.39
C ASP A 13 -11.09 -21.41 -5.09
N THR A 14 -11.04 -21.67 -6.40
CA THR A 14 -9.78 -21.75 -7.13
C THR A 14 -9.35 -20.40 -7.69
N LEU A 15 -8.12 -19.99 -7.38
CA LEU A 15 -7.50 -18.77 -7.91
C LEU A 15 -7.01 -18.94 -9.36
N TYR A 16 -6.78 -20.18 -9.80
CA TYR A 16 -6.26 -20.51 -11.12
C TYR A 16 -7.05 -21.65 -11.74
N CYS A 17 -7.15 -21.65 -13.07
CA CYS A 17 -7.77 -22.74 -13.80
C CYS A 17 -6.86 -23.98 -13.81
N GLY A 18 -7.38 -25.10 -13.33
CA GLY A 18 -6.64 -26.38 -13.28
C GLY A 18 -6.29 -26.98 -14.65
N LYS A 19 -6.85 -26.44 -15.76
CA LYS A 19 -6.61 -26.93 -17.12
C LYS A 19 -5.64 -26.08 -17.93
N CYS A 20 -5.75 -24.74 -17.84
CA CYS A 20 -4.95 -23.83 -18.67
C CYS A 20 -4.10 -22.83 -17.88
N GLY A 21 -4.15 -22.88 -16.54
CA GLY A 21 -3.33 -22.07 -15.65
C GLY A 21 -3.69 -20.57 -15.57
N ILE A 22 -4.74 -20.11 -16.26
CA ILE A 22 -5.14 -18.70 -16.20
C ILE A 22 -5.68 -18.37 -14.79
N GLN A 23 -5.37 -17.18 -14.29
CA GLN A 23 -5.96 -16.67 -13.05
C GLN A 23 -7.47 -16.48 -13.25
N LEU A 24 -8.23 -16.98 -12.29
CA LEU A 24 -9.68 -16.85 -12.24
C LEU A 24 -10.02 -15.59 -11.43
N PRO A 25 -10.94 -14.73 -11.92
CA PRO A 25 -11.33 -13.53 -11.20
C PRO A 25 -12.01 -13.95 -9.89
N SER A 26 -11.34 -13.76 -8.76
CA SER A 26 -11.88 -14.09 -7.45
C SER A 26 -12.86 -12.99 -7.00
N LEU A 27 -13.99 -13.39 -6.43
CA LEU A 27 -14.99 -12.49 -5.87
C LEU A 27 -14.53 -11.81 -4.56
N LYS A 28 -13.29 -12.06 -4.12
CA LYS A 28 -12.72 -11.61 -2.84
C LYS A 28 -11.60 -10.58 -3.01
N GLU A 29 -11.54 -9.89 -4.13
CA GLU A 29 -10.67 -8.72 -4.29
C GLU A 29 -11.52 -7.48 -4.59
N VAL A 30 -12.47 -7.18 -3.70
CA VAL A 30 -12.55 -5.79 -3.26
C VAL A 30 -11.35 -5.61 -2.34
N SER A 31 -10.19 -5.43 -2.96
CA SER A 31 -9.06 -4.78 -2.32
C SER A 31 -9.59 -3.41 -1.94
N ALA A 32 -10.17 -3.28 -0.75
CA ALA A 32 -10.22 -1.98 -0.10
C ALA A 32 -8.77 -1.50 -0.14
N PRO A 33 -8.44 -0.43 -0.89
CA PRO A 33 -7.08 0.05 -0.88
C PRO A 33 -6.75 0.28 0.59
N THR A 34 -5.68 -0.35 1.06
CA THR A 34 -5.09 0.01 2.34
C THR A 34 -4.47 1.39 2.13
N GLU A 35 -5.33 2.39 1.99
CA GLU A 35 -4.93 3.79 2.00
C GLU A 35 -4.35 3.99 3.39
N THR A 36 -3.03 4.11 3.41
CA THR A 36 -2.32 4.53 4.60
C THR A 36 -2.86 5.91 4.89
N ILE A 37 -3.53 6.08 6.03
CA ILE A 37 -3.87 7.41 6.52
C ILE A 37 -2.54 8.15 6.58
N GLU A 38 -2.36 9.14 5.70
CA GLU A 38 -1.28 10.09 5.82
C GLU A 38 -1.55 10.83 7.13
N ALA A 39 -1.01 10.30 8.22
CA ALA A 39 -1.00 10.98 9.49
C ALA A 39 -0.46 12.37 9.21
N LEU A 40 -1.20 13.39 9.66
CA LEU A 40 -0.78 14.77 9.66
C LEU A 40 0.67 14.78 10.16
N LYS A 41 1.64 14.87 9.24
CA LYS A 41 3.04 14.91 9.61
C LYS A 41 3.16 16.17 10.42
N GLU A 42 3.40 16.04 11.72
CA GLU A 42 3.91 17.14 12.52
C GLU A 42 5.24 17.53 11.86
N GLU A 43 5.14 18.41 10.85
CA GLU A 43 6.30 18.99 10.23
C GLU A 43 6.94 19.84 11.31
N LEU A 44 8.12 19.41 11.73
CA LEU A 44 8.97 20.18 12.59
C LEU A 44 9.30 21.48 11.83
N THR A 45 8.64 22.57 12.24
CA THR A 45 8.85 23.88 11.64
C THR A 45 10.12 24.49 12.18
N THR A 46 10.79 25.31 11.37
CA THR A 46 11.96 26.09 11.81
C THR A 46 11.61 26.93 13.03
N GLY A 47 12.42 26.83 14.08
CA GLY A 47 12.18 27.46 15.38
C GLY A 47 11.44 26.57 16.39
N SER A 48 10.86 25.44 15.97
CA SER A 48 10.27 24.46 16.91
C SER A 48 11.37 23.74 17.70
N THR A 49 11.04 23.32 18.92
CA THR A 49 11.93 22.50 19.75
C THR A 49 11.40 21.07 19.80
N PHE A 50 12.19 20.12 19.28
CA PHE A 50 11.92 18.71 19.33
C PHE A 50 12.39 18.10 20.66
N ALA A 51 11.49 17.37 21.32
CA ALA A 51 11.73 16.69 22.59
C ALA A 51 12.37 17.59 23.66
N ASP A 52 12.02 18.88 23.67
CA ASP A 52 12.52 19.92 24.57
C ASP A 52 14.05 20.06 24.62
N ARG A 53 14.76 19.53 23.60
CA ARG A 53 16.22 19.45 23.59
C ARG A 53 16.86 19.95 22.30
N TYR A 54 16.15 19.86 21.17
CA TYR A 54 16.73 20.14 19.86
C TYR A 54 15.90 21.20 19.14
N GLN A 55 16.49 22.34 18.81
CA GLN A 55 15.82 23.36 18.01
C GLN A 55 16.05 23.10 16.52
N ILE A 56 14.96 23.17 15.75
CA ILE A 56 14.97 22.91 14.31
C ILE A 56 15.33 24.21 13.59
N ILE A 57 16.41 24.19 12.81
CA ILE A 57 16.94 25.42 12.17
C ILE A 57 16.46 25.51 10.72
N GLU A 58 16.60 24.44 9.94
CA GLU A 58 16.18 24.35 8.53
C GLU A 58 16.03 22.89 8.09
N GLU A 59 15.50 22.63 6.88
CA GLU A 59 15.47 21.29 6.29
C GLU A 59 16.70 21.10 5.40
N LEU A 60 17.52 20.09 5.68
CA LEU A 60 18.73 19.75 4.92
C LEU A 60 18.44 18.86 3.70
N GLY A 61 17.35 18.08 3.72
CA GLY A 61 16.96 17.25 2.59
C GLY A 61 15.83 16.27 2.87
N LYS A 62 15.38 15.56 1.84
CA LYS A 62 14.27 14.60 1.90
C LYS A 62 14.60 13.29 1.18
N GLY A 63 14.24 12.17 1.79
CA GLY A 63 14.41 10.83 1.23
C GLY A 63 13.22 9.92 1.47
N GLY A 64 13.35 8.64 1.12
CA GLY A 64 12.25 7.65 1.25
C GLY A 64 11.76 7.46 2.68
N MET A 65 12.59 7.77 3.68
CA MET A 65 12.25 7.63 5.10
C MET A 65 11.78 8.93 5.77
N GLY A 66 11.77 10.08 5.07
CA GLY A 66 11.34 11.35 5.65
C GLY A 66 12.24 12.54 5.31
N LYS A 67 12.13 13.59 6.13
CA LYS A 67 12.91 14.83 6.04
C LYS A 67 14.06 14.80 7.05
N VAL A 68 15.16 15.43 6.69
CA VAL A 68 16.33 15.67 7.55
C VAL A 68 16.34 17.15 7.86
N TYR A 69 16.43 17.47 9.15
CA TYR A 69 16.47 18.83 9.69
C TYR A 69 17.79 19.04 10.42
#